data_AF-A0A9P6KGU2-F1
#
_entry.id   AF-A0A9P6KGU2-F1
#
_cell.length_a   1.000
_cell.length_b   1.000
_cell.length_c   1.000
_cell.angle_alpha   90.00
_cell.angle_beta   90.00
_cell.angle_gamma   90.00
#
_symmetry.space_group_name_H-M   'P 1'
#
loop_
_entity.id
_entity.type
_entity.pdbx_description
1 polymer ?
#
loop_
_entity_poly.entity_id
_entity_poly.type
_entity_poly.pdbx_seq_one_letter_code
_entity_poly.pdbx_strand_id
1 'polypeptide(L)'
;MIALNGQQAGAIKKIYDAGHQLASHTYSHSNMDRMTVAQMQKEIRDTDALLLKYAGVRPRYMRAPEGRCGEPCTKAMNDMGLIVSHWNVDTNDWRFAHQDPKRATRNSMVEINDVIIKGSDPKKDSFILLQHELLKFSVELLVDRVIDAILKKGYRFVTMEECIGRPAYIGQPRSPVPDPTTDLTPQPTSVEPTPQPTSTIGTKNIVADNENEDIEISSNNDTSVEPNVANDVKSQDQKNGSAAVAHGALLTWATTFVAALSMF
;
A
#
# COMPACT_ATOMS: atom_id res chain seq x y z
N MET A 1 23.61 -5.35 -9.93
CA MET A 1 22.26 -5.44 -10.53
C MET A 1 21.48 -6.46 -9.74
N ILE A 2 20.43 -6.06 -9.03
CA ILE A 2 19.45 -7.04 -8.53
C ILE A 2 18.53 -7.31 -9.73
N ALA A 3 18.70 -8.48 -10.35
CA ALA A 3 17.83 -8.92 -11.43
C ALA A 3 16.46 -9.25 -10.84
N LEU A 4 15.39 -8.63 -11.34
CA LEU A 4 14.04 -9.07 -11.04
C LEU A 4 13.89 -10.52 -11.52
N ASN A 5 13.33 -11.39 -10.67
CA ASN A 5 12.99 -12.74 -11.09
C ASN A 5 11.75 -12.74 -12.02
N GLY A 6 11.48 -13.87 -12.68
CA GLY A 6 10.37 -13.97 -13.64
C GLY A 6 8.99 -13.70 -13.04
N GLN A 7 8.80 -13.99 -11.75
CA GLN A 7 7.56 -13.72 -11.02
C GLN A 7 7.35 -12.22 -10.82
N GLN A 8 8.40 -11.47 -10.47
CA GLN A 8 8.35 -10.02 -10.30
C GLN A 8 8.10 -9.30 -11.63
N ALA A 9 8.74 -9.76 -12.71
CA ALA A 9 8.50 -9.23 -14.06
C ALA A 9 7.04 -9.43 -14.51
N GLY A 10 6.48 -10.62 -14.26
CA GLY A 10 5.07 -10.91 -14.57
C GLY A 10 4.08 -10.08 -13.77
N ALA A 11 4.40 -9.75 -12.51
CA ALA A 11 3.55 -8.93 -11.66
C ALA A 11 3.41 -7.49 -12.18
N ILE A 12 4.50 -6.85 -12.60
CA ILE A 12 4.48 -5.47 -13.14
C ILE A 12 3.53 -5.36 -14.32
N LYS A 13 3.62 -6.28 -15.28
CA LYS A 13 2.76 -6.27 -16.45
C LYS A 13 1.30 -6.51 -16.07
N LYS A 14 1.02 -7.46 -15.17
CA LYS A 14 -0.36 -7.74 -14.71
C LYS A 14 -0.99 -6.53 -14.01
N ILE A 15 -0.25 -5.84 -13.16
CA ILE A 15 -0.72 -4.62 -12.47
C ILE A 15 -1.08 -3.54 -13.50
N TYR A 16 -0.19 -3.32 -14.49
CA TYR A 16 -0.43 -2.36 -15.55
C TYR A 16 -1.62 -2.73 -16.44
N ASP A 17 -1.69 -3.97 -16.92
CA ASP A 17 -2.78 -4.47 -17.77
C ASP A 17 -4.14 -4.45 -17.05
N ALA A 18 -4.15 -4.54 -15.72
CA ALA A 18 -5.34 -4.41 -14.89
C ALA A 18 -5.79 -2.94 -14.67
N GLY A 19 -5.11 -1.96 -15.29
CA GLY A 19 -5.47 -0.55 -15.21
C GLY A 19 -4.94 0.17 -13.99
N HIS A 20 -4.11 -0.47 -13.16
CA HIS A 20 -3.45 0.22 -12.05
C HIS A 20 -2.31 1.11 -12.56
N GLN A 21 -2.17 2.29 -11.97
CA GLN A 21 -1.08 3.20 -12.30
C GLN A 21 0.24 2.74 -11.68
N LEU A 22 1.28 2.65 -12.51
CA LEU A 22 2.65 2.40 -12.09
C LEU A 22 3.39 3.72 -11.80
N ALA A 23 4.12 3.76 -10.69
CA ALA A 23 4.94 4.89 -10.25
C ALA A 23 6.32 4.42 -9.75
N SER A 24 7.30 5.32 -9.72
CA SER A 24 8.64 5.04 -9.19
C SER A 24 8.70 5.19 -7.66
N HIS A 25 9.64 4.49 -7.02
CA HIS A 25 9.87 4.41 -5.58
C HIS A 25 11.35 4.16 -5.25
N THR A 26 12.23 4.59 -6.16
CA THR A 26 13.69 4.39 -6.17
C THR A 26 14.15 2.93 -6.28
N TYR A 27 15.30 2.72 -6.91
CA TYR A 27 15.81 1.38 -7.19
C TYR A 27 16.29 0.61 -5.95
N SER A 28 16.64 1.28 -4.85
CA SER A 28 17.20 0.64 -3.66
C SER A 28 16.45 0.95 -2.37
N HIS A 29 15.37 1.75 -2.44
CA HIS A 29 14.63 2.25 -1.28
C HIS A 29 15.51 3.09 -0.31
N SER A 30 16.62 3.64 -0.80
CA SER A 30 17.48 4.49 0.03
C SER A 30 16.87 5.88 0.22
N ASN A 31 17.02 6.45 1.42
CA ASN A 31 16.56 7.80 1.75
C ASN A 31 17.20 8.84 0.83
N MET A 32 16.36 9.56 0.07
CA MET A 32 16.83 10.48 -0.97
C MET A 32 17.51 11.72 -0.40
N ASP A 33 17.13 12.19 0.79
CA ASP A 33 17.75 13.37 1.43
C ASP A 33 19.23 13.14 1.81
N ARG A 34 19.68 11.88 1.78
CA ARG A 34 21.08 11.49 2.04
C ARG A 34 21.89 11.26 0.77
N MET A 35 21.30 11.56 -0.40
CA MET A 35 21.93 11.33 -1.70
C MET A 35 22.39 12.62 -2.35
N THR A 36 23.39 12.50 -3.22
CA THR A 36 23.66 13.51 -4.24
C THR A 36 22.58 13.48 -5.33
N VAL A 37 22.41 14.59 -6.05
CA VAL A 37 21.49 14.65 -7.20
C VAL A 37 21.78 13.54 -8.22
N ALA A 38 23.05 13.27 -8.52
CA ALA A 38 23.43 12.21 -9.46
C ALA A 38 22.97 10.82 -9.00
N GLN A 39 23.06 10.53 -7.68
CA GLN A 39 22.55 9.29 -7.09
C GLN A 39 21.03 9.22 -7.15
N MET A 40 20.31 10.29 -6.77
CA MET A 40 18.85 10.35 -6.88
C MET A 40 18.38 10.07 -8.30
N GLN A 41 18.99 10.72 -9.29
CA GLN A 41 18.61 10.52 -10.69
C GLN A 41 18.94 9.09 -11.18
N LYS A 42 20.01 8.49 -10.67
CA LYS A 42 20.37 7.10 -10.99
C LYS A 42 19.33 6.13 -10.45
N GLU A 43 18.90 6.32 -9.20
CA GLU A 43 17.84 5.53 -8.57
C GLU A 43 16.56 5.54 -9.40
N ILE A 44 16.15 6.70 -9.91
CA ILE A 44 14.99 6.80 -10.79
C ILE A 44 15.22 6.11 -12.13
N ARG A 45 16.35 6.40 -12.81
CA ARG A 45 16.62 5.83 -14.14
C ARG A 45 16.67 4.31 -14.12
N ASP A 46 17.24 3.72 -13.07
CA ASP A 46 17.33 2.27 -12.92
C ASP A 46 15.93 1.64 -12.74
N THR A 47 15.04 2.28 -11.97
CA THR A 47 13.63 1.88 -11.87
C THR A 47 12.88 2.05 -13.20
N ASP A 48 13.03 3.21 -13.85
CA ASP A 48 12.36 3.51 -15.12
C ASP A 48 12.77 2.51 -16.21
N ALA A 49 14.02 2.05 -16.21
CA ALA A 49 14.48 1.02 -17.15
C ALA A 49 13.73 -0.31 -16.96
N LEU A 50 13.41 -0.70 -15.72
CA LEU A 50 12.61 -1.90 -15.43
C LEU A 50 11.15 -1.72 -15.86
N LEU A 51 10.54 -0.58 -15.54
CA LEU A 51 9.14 -0.30 -15.88
C LEU A 51 8.96 -0.18 -17.40
N LEU A 52 9.92 0.42 -18.10
CA LEU A 52 9.93 0.46 -19.55
C LEU A 52 10.08 -0.95 -20.14
N LYS A 53 10.97 -1.77 -19.58
CA LYS A 53 11.18 -3.14 -20.06
C LYS A 53 9.95 -4.03 -19.92
N TYR A 54 9.21 -3.94 -18.81
CA TYR A 54 8.15 -4.89 -18.49
C TYR A 54 6.73 -4.37 -18.74
N ALA A 55 6.53 -3.06 -18.75
CA ALA A 55 5.22 -2.44 -19.00
C ALA A 55 5.24 -1.41 -20.15
N GLY A 56 6.40 -1.10 -20.74
CA GLY A 56 6.48 -0.17 -21.87
C GLY A 56 6.27 1.30 -21.49
N VAL A 57 6.32 1.64 -20.20
CA VAL A 57 5.98 2.96 -19.69
C VAL A 57 7.10 3.61 -18.90
N ARG A 58 7.14 4.95 -18.91
CA ARG A 58 8.01 5.76 -18.06
C ARG A 58 7.16 6.60 -17.11
N PRO A 59 7.13 6.32 -15.80
CA PRO A 59 6.30 7.06 -14.85
C PRO A 59 6.56 8.56 -14.84
N ARG A 60 5.49 9.35 -14.68
CA ARG A 60 5.58 10.76 -14.28
C ARG A 60 5.55 10.92 -12.76
N TYR A 61 5.07 9.91 -12.04
CA TYR A 61 4.90 9.97 -10.59
C TYR A 61 5.97 9.15 -9.89
N MET A 62 6.45 9.64 -8.76
CA MET A 62 7.32 8.90 -7.86
C MET A 62 6.94 9.14 -6.41
N ARG A 63 7.19 8.17 -5.54
CA ARG A 63 7.13 8.32 -4.08
C ARG A 63 8.53 8.20 -3.52
N ALA A 64 8.94 9.10 -2.65
CA ALA A 64 10.23 8.93 -1.98
C ALA A 64 10.14 7.88 -0.85
N PRO A 65 11.13 7.00 -0.71
CA PRO A 65 11.31 6.18 0.49
C PRO A 65 11.22 7.01 1.77
N GLU A 66 10.60 6.45 2.80
CA GLU A 66 10.41 7.10 4.10
C GLU A 66 9.60 8.42 4.05
N GLY A 67 9.04 8.79 2.89
CA GLY A 67 8.44 10.12 2.68
C GLY A 67 9.47 11.25 2.70
N ARG A 68 10.76 10.94 2.55
CA ARG A 68 11.88 11.89 2.70
C ARG A 68 12.36 12.39 1.34
N CYS A 69 11.90 13.57 0.96
CA CYS A 69 12.32 14.29 -0.23
C CYS A 69 12.19 15.80 -0.01
N GLY A 70 13.16 16.39 0.68
CA GLY A 70 13.24 17.83 0.89
C GLY A 70 13.48 18.62 -0.40
N GLU A 71 13.72 19.92 -0.27
CA GLU A 71 13.84 20.84 -1.41
C GLU A 71 14.87 20.39 -2.47
N PRO A 72 16.10 19.94 -2.12
CA PRO A 72 17.05 19.47 -3.14
C PRO A 72 16.55 18.25 -3.91
N CYS A 73 15.93 17.31 -3.21
CA CYS A 73 15.33 16.12 -3.81
C CYS A 73 14.16 16.50 -4.72
N THR A 74 13.22 17.30 -4.22
CA THR A 74 12.05 17.77 -4.97
C THR A 74 12.47 18.51 -6.23
N LYS A 75 13.47 19.40 -6.14
CA LYS A 75 14.01 20.09 -7.30
C LYS A 75 14.60 19.10 -8.32
N ALA A 76 15.42 18.16 -7.87
CA ALA A 76 16.01 17.15 -8.75
C ALA A 76 14.94 16.30 -9.47
N MET A 77 13.87 15.90 -8.77
CA MET A 77 12.76 15.15 -9.35
C MET A 77 11.96 16.00 -10.37
N ASN A 78 11.70 17.27 -10.05
CA ASN A 78 11.03 18.20 -10.97
C ASN A 78 11.87 18.45 -12.23
N ASP A 79 13.19 18.61 -12.12
CA ASP A 79 14.11 18.77 -13.26
C ASP A 79 14.10 17.51 -14.18
N MET A 80 13.76 16.33 -13.63
CA MET A 80 13.53 15.09 -14.41
C MET A 80 12.11 14.99 -15.00
N GLY A 81 11.23 15.96 -14.73
CA GLY A 81 9.83 15.96 -15.17
C GLY A 81 8.89 15.11 -14.32
N LEU A 82 9.33 14.70 -13.12
CA LEU A 82 8.56 13.86 -12.19
C LEU A 82 7.71 14.69 -11.23
N ILE A 83 6.72 14.03 -10.64
CA ILE A 83 5.88 14.52 -9.56
C ILE A 83 6.19 13.68 -8.33
N VAL A 84 6.64 14.32 -7.26
CA VAL A 84 6.81 13.66 -5.95
C VAL A 84 5.44 13.58 -5.27
N SER A 85 4.93 12.36 -5.12
CA SER A 85 3.67 12.08 -4.46
C SER A 85 3.87 11.72 -2.99
N HIS A 86 3.17 12.45 -2.14
CA HIS A 86 3.02 12.14 -0.72
C HIS A 86 1.61 11.61 -0.44
N TRP A 87 1.35 11.29 0.81
CA TRP A 87 0.05 10.84 1.31
C TRP A 87 -0.43 11.80 2.40
N ASN A 88 -1.75 11.89 2.57
CA ASN A 88 -2.38 12.61 3.68
C ASN A 88 -3.11 11.66 4.65
N VAL A 89 -3.15 10.36 4.35
CA VAL A 89 -3.60 9.30 5.25
C VAL A 89 -2.61 8.14 5.21
N ASP A 90 -2.16 7.68 6.38
CA ASP A 90 -1.27 6.54 6.53
C ASP A 90 -2.00 5.44 7.31
N THR A 91 -2.04 4.23 6.76
CA THR A 91 -2.60 3.08 7.48
C THR A 91 -1.73 2.65 8.65
N ASN A 92 -0.47 3.11 8.70
CA ASN A 92 0.56 2.66 9.63
C ASN A 92 0.74 1.13 9.66
N ASP A 93 0.36 0.44 8.58
CA ASP A 93 0.41 -1.03 8.48
C ASP A 93 1.81 -1.58 8.79
N TRP A 94 2.84 -0.88 8.32
CA TRP A 94 4.25 -1.16 8.60
C TRP A 94 4.59 -1.19 10.10
N ARG A 95 3.92 -0.39 10.94
CA ARG A 95 4.16 -0.38 12.41
C ARG A 95 3.62 -1.65 13.08
N PHE A 96 2.63 -2.28 12.46
CA PHE A 96 1.90 -3.40 13.05
C PHE A 96 2.31 -4.75 12.45
N ALA A 97 3.28 -4.78 11.53
CA ALA A 97 3.74 -5.97 10.82
C ALA A 97 4.19 -7.13 11.72
N HIS A 98 4.60 -6.84 12.95
CA HIS A 98 5.05 -7.85 13.93
C HIS A 98 3.95 -8.35 14.87
N GLN A 99 2.71 -7.84 14.75
CA GLN A 99 1.60 -8.23 15.60
C GLN A 99 0.81 -9.40 15.01
N ASP A 100 -0.10 -9.97 15.80
CA ASP A 100 -1.15 -10.86 15.28
C ASP A 100 -1.89 -10.20 14.10
N PRO A 101 -2.12 -10.89 12.97
CA PRO A 101 -2.72 -10.30 11.77
C PRO A 101 -4.08 -9.64 12.00
N LYS A 102 -4.94 -10.19 12.87
CA LYS A 102 -6.25 -9.59 13.17
C LYS A 102 -6.07 -8.33 13.99
N ARG A 103 -5.16 -8.32 14.96
CA ARG A 103 -4.80 -7.12 15.73
C ARG A 103 -4.18 -6.04 14.86
N ALA A 104 -3.24 -6.40 13.99
CA ALA A 104 -2.61 -5.48 13.04
C ALA A 104 -3.63 -4.82 12.11
N THR A 105 -4.56 -5.62 11.59
CA THR A 105 -5.69 -5.14 10.77
C THR A 105 -6.55 -4.15 11.55
N ARG A 106 -6.92 -4.47 12.80
CA ARG A 106 -7.74 -3.58 13.64
C ARG A 106 -7.05 -2.24 13.88
N ASN A 107 -5.76 -2.24 14.24
CA ASN A 107 -5.03 -1.01 14.51
C ASN A 107 -4.91 -0.14 13.25
N SER A 108 -4.62 -0.76 12.09
CA SER A 108 -4.55 -0.01 10.82
C SER A 108 -5.90 0.61 10.44
N MET A 109 -7.00 -0.11 10.70
CA MET A 109 -8.36 0.41 10.47
C MET A 109 -8.72 1.59 11.39
N VAL A 110 -8.12 1.71 12.58
CA VAL A 110 -8.36 2.87 13.47
C VAL A 110 -7.86 4.16 12.81
N GLU A 111 -6.66 4.14 12.23
CA GLU A 111 -6.06 5.31 11.55
C GLU A 111 -6.95 5.83 10.41
N ILE A 112 -7.51 4.90 9.62
CA ILE A 112 -8.41 5.23 8.50
C ILE A 112 -9.78 5.69 9.01
N ASN A 113 -10.28 5.04 10.06
CA ASN A 113 -11.62 5.29 10.57
C ASN A 113 -11.76 6.71 11.12
N ASP A 114 -10.73 7.20 11.82
CA ASP A 114 -10.80 8.52 12.44
C ASP A 114 -10.67 9.64 11.41
N VAL A 115 -9.81 9.48 10.40
CA VAL A 115 -9.58 10.50 9.37
C VAL A 115 -10.63 10.44 8.26
N ILE A 116 -10.84 9.28 7.63
CA ILE A 116 -11.71 9.16 6.46
C ILE A 116 -13.15 8.87 6.90
N ILE A 117 -13.38 7.82 7.68
CA ILE A 117 -14.76 7.32 7.87
C ILE A 117 -15.59 8.26 8.74
N LYS A 118 -15.01 8.74 9.84
CA LYS A 118 -15.66 9.69 10.76
C LYS A 118 -15.33 11.13 10.42
N GLY A 119 -14.07 11.42 10.11
CA GLY A 119 -13.52 12.77 10.03
C GLY A 119 -13.70 13.52 8.70
N SER A 120 -14.30 12.90 7.69
CA SER A 120 -14.38 13.50 6.34
C SER A 120 -15.78 13.59 5.74
N ASP A 121 -15.91 14.47 4.74
CA ASP A 121 -17.06 14.67 3.88
C ASP A 121 -16.65 14.37 2.41
N PRO A 122 -17.21 13.31 1.78
CA PRO A 122 -16.88 12.94 0.40
C PRO A 122 -17.16 14.02 -0.65
N LYS A 123 -17.90 15.06 -0.32
CA LYS A 123 -18.17 16.20 -1.23
C LYS A 123 -17.10 17.28 -1.17
N LYS A 124 -16.17 17.21 -0.23
CA LYS A 124 -15.20 18.27 0.07
C LYS A 124 -13.77 17.75 0.18
N ASP A 125 -13.62 16.54 0.67
CA ASP A 125 -12.32 15.98 1.00
C ASP A 125 -11.86 14.98 -0.07
N SER A 126 -10.55 14.78 -0.13
CA SER A 126 -9.90 13.77 -0.97
C SER A 126 -8.63 13.28 -0.30
N PHE A 127 -8.28 12.02 -0.56
CA PHE A 127 -7.18 11.37 0.14
C PHE A 127 -6.26 10.62 -0.81
N ILE A 128 -4.97 10.63 -0.49
CA ILE A 128 -3.99 9.69 -1.00
C ILE A 128 -3.58 8.83 0.20
N LEU A 129 -3.90 7.54 0.12
CA LEU A 129 -3.71 6.59 1.22
C LEU A 129 -2.41 5.81 1.03
N LEU A 130 -1.59 5.72 2.08
CA LEU A 130 -0.38 4.89 2.11
C LEU A 130 -0.66 3.52 2.72
N GLN A 131 -0.31 2.47 1.98
CA GLN A 131 -0.33 1.07 2.40
C GLN A 131 0.81 0.30 1.70
N HIS A 132 1.22 -0.85 2.25
CA HIS A 132 2.32 -1.66 1.73
C HIS A 132 1.86 -3.10 1.40
N GLU A 133 1.90 -3.44 0.12
CA GLU A 133 1.52 -4.75 -0.45
C GLU A 133 2.47 -5.90 -0.07
N LEU A 134 3.53 -5.59 0.67
CA LEU A 134 4.56 -6.54 1.12
C LEU A 134 4.19 -7.26 2.40
N LEU A 135 3.24 -6.68 3.12
CA LEU A 135 2.79 -7.18 4.40
C LEU A 135 1.60 -8.08 4.12
N LYS A 136 1.76 -9.39 4.39
CA LYS A 136 0.73 -10.40 4.10
C LYS A 136 -0.64 -10.02 4.68
N PHE A 137 -0.68 -9.52 5.92
CA PHE A 137 -1.94 -9.07 6.54
C PHE A 137 -2.54 -7.84 5.83
N SER A 138 -1.69 -6.97 5.26
CA SER A 138 -2.14 -5.77 4.55
C SER A 138 -2.88 -6.16 3.26
N VAL A 139 -2.38 -7.17 2.54
CA VAL A 139 -3.00 -7.70 1.33
C VAL A 139 -4.17 -8.63 1.61
N GLU A 140 -4.03 -9.58 2.54
CA GLU A 140 -5.04 -10.64 2.72
C GLU A 140 -6.18 -10.25 3.67
N LEU A 141 -6.02 -9.21 4.49
CA LEU A 141 -7.01 -8.82 5.49
C LEU A 141 -7.34 -7.33 5.45
N LEU A 142 -6.36 -6.44 5.35
CA LEU A 142 -6.61 -5.01 5.48
C LEU A 142 -7.29 -4.44 4.24
N VAL A 143 -6.77 -4.71 3.04
CA VAL A 143 -7.19 -4.03 1.81
C VAL A 143 -8.71 -4.09 1.55
N ASP A 144 -9.33 -5.27 1.71
CA ASP A 144 -10.78 -5.43 1.49
C ASP A 144 -11.59 -4.58 2.47
N ARG A 145 -11.18 -4.53 3.74
CA ARG A 145 -11.85 -3.72 4.78
C ARG A 145 -11.71 -2.22 4.52
N VAL A 146 -10.55 -1.80 4.00
CA VAL A 146 -10.31 -0.41 3.61
C VAL A 146 -11.19 -0.03 2.41
N ILE A 147 -11.23 -0.88 1.39
CA ILE A 147 -12.06 -0.68 0.20
C ILE A 147 -13.53 -0.54 0.60
N ASP A 148 -14.07 -1.51 1.34
CA ASP A 148 -15.47 -1.50 1.77
C ASP A 148 -15.81 -0.24 2.57
N ALA A 149 -14.95 0.15 3.52
CA ALA A 149 -15.19 1.31 4.36
C ALA A 149 -15.20 2.62 3.54
N ILE A 150 -14.24 2.79 2.63
CA ILE A 150 -14.10 4.00 1.80
C ILE A 150 -15.27 4.09 0.79
N LEU A 151 -15.63 2.98 0.14
CA LEU A 151 -16.77 2.94 -0.79
C LEU A 151 -18.09 3.23 -0.05
N LYS A 152 -18.31 2.59 1.11
CA LYS A 152 -19.51 2.82 1.93
C LYS A 152 -19.63 4.27 2.41
N LYS A 153 -18.50 4.93 2.63
CA LYS A 153 -18.47 6.35 3.02
C LYS A 153 -18.90 7.27 1.86
N GLY A 154 -18.80 6.83 0.60
CA GLY A 154 -19.21 7.57 -0.58
C GLY A 154 -18.05 8.10 -1.43
N TYR A 155 -16.83 7.58 -1.22
CA TYR A 155 -15.68 7.88 -2.08
C TYR A 155 -15.57 6.87 -3.22
N ARG A 156 -14.81 7.23 -4.26
CA ARG A 156 -14.35 6.31 -5.30
C ARG A 156 -12.83 6.17 -5.30
N PHE A 157 -12.35 4.98 -5.63
CA PHE A 157 -10.92 4.71 -5.82
C PHE A 157 -10.52 5.14 -7.24
N VAL A 158 -9.49 5.96 -7.35
CA VAL A 158 -8.98 6.51 -8.61
C VAL A 158 -7.46 6.46 -8.64
N THR A 159 -6.89 6.61 -9.83
CA THR A 159 -5.43 6.70 -10.02
C THR A 159 -4.89 8.10 -9.65
N MET A 160 -3.58 8.23 -9.52
CA MET A 160 -2.94 9.54 -9.30
C MET A 160 -3.08 10.48 -10.50
N GLU A 161 -3.14 9.95 -11.71
CA GLU A 161 -3.45 10.71 -12.92
C GLU A 161 -4.83 11.34 -12.85
N GLU A 162 -5.83 10.58 -12.41
CA GLU A 162 -7.18 11.10 -12.23
C GLU A 162 -7.24 12.13 -11.10
N CYS A 163 -6.67 11.79 -9.94
CA CYS A 163 -6.69 12.62 -8.74
C CYS A 163 -5.99 13.97 -8.91
N ILE A 164 -4.77 13.97 -9.47
CA ILE A 164 -3.96 15.19 -9.62
C ILE A 164 -4.21 15.88 -10.97
N GLY A 165 -4.78 15.15 -11.92
CA GLY A 165 -5.12 15.67 -13.24
C GLY A 165 -3.96 15.85 -14.20
N ARG A 166 -2.86 15.10 -14.02
CA ARG A 166 -1.66 15.14 -14.87
C ARG A 166 -1.38 13.75 -15.46
N PRO A 167 -0.76 13.65 -16.66
CA PRO A 167 -0.53 12.36 -17.29
C PRO A 167 0.24 11.37 -16.42
N ALA A 168 -0.21 10.11 -16.35
CA ALA A 168 0.45 9.06 -15.56
C ALA A 168 1.91 8.84 -15.99
N TYR A 169 2.19 8.99 -17.29
CA TYR A 169 3.45 8.66 -17.92
C TYR A 169 4.06 9.83 -18.69
N ILE A 170 5.40 9.91 -18.71
CA ILE A 170 6.13 10.93 -19.46
C ILE A 170 6.02 10.62 -20.96
N GLY A 171 5.66 11.63 -21.76
CA GLY A 171 5.53 11.50 -23.22
C GLY A 171 4.21 10.89 -23.69
N GLN A 172 3.28 10.59 -22.78
CA GLN A 172 1.92 10.15 -23.11
C GLN A 172 0.91 11.23 -22.72
N PRO A 173 -0.20 11.39 -23.48
CA PRO A 173 -1.29 12.25 -23.06
C PRO A 173 -1.98 11.68 -21.82
N ARG A 174 -2.79 12.50 -21.16
CA ARG A 174 -3.64 12.04 -20.05
C ARG A 174 -4.66 11.03 -20.58
N SER A 175 -4.89 9.95 -19.84
CA SER A 175 -6.02 9.05 -20.13
C SER A 175 -7.35 9.81 -20.04
N PRO A 176 -8.35 9.48 -20.87
CA PRO A 176 -9.70 10.02 -20.71
C PRO A 176 -10.19 9.75 -19.28
N VAL A 177 -10.85 10.75 -18.66
CA VAL A 177 -11.47 10.56 -17.34
C VAL A 177 -12.64 9.58 -17.51
N PRO A 178 -12.68 8.46 -16.77
CA PRO A 178 -13.81 7.54 -16.83
C PRO A 178 -15.12 8.25 -16.47
N ASP A 179 -16.23 7.88 -17.12
CA ASP A 179 -17.55 8.45 -16.81
C ASP A 179 -17.98 8.03 -15.40
N PRO A 180 -18.23 8.98 -14.46
CA PRO A 180 -18.59 8.72 -13.07
C PRO A 180 -19.82 7.82 -12.89
N THR A 181 -20.67 7.71 -13.91
CA THR A 181 -21.95 6.98 -13.89
C THR A 181 -21.83 5.52 -14.33
N THR A 182 -20.68 5.10 -14.86
CA THR A 182 -20.51 3.78 -15.50
C THR A 182 -19.75 2.76 -14.64
N ASP A 183 -19.12 3.17 -13.54
CA ASP A 183 -18.13 2.34 -12.84
C ASP A 183 -18.36 2.28 -11.31
N LEU A 184 -19.49 1.69 -10.91
CA LEU A 184 -19.72 1.21 -9.53
C LEU A 184 -19.73 -0.32 -9.44
N THR A 185 -19.46 -1.00 -10.54
CA THR A 185 -19.37 -2.45 -10.59
C THR A 185 -17.93 -2.84 -10.84
N PRO A 186 -17.29 -3.64 -9.98
CA PRO A 186 -16.02 -4.26 -10.32
C PRO A 186 -16.20 -4.95 -11.68
N GLN A 187 -15.44 -4.51 -12.69
CA GLN A 187 -15.45 -5.16 -13.98
C GLN A 187 -15.10 -6.64 -13.75
N PRO A 188 -15.95 -7.60 -14.15
CA PRO A 188 -15.67 -9.01 -13.91
C PRO A 188 -14.37 -9.35 -14.63
N THR A 189 -13.37 -9.77 -13.87
CA THR A 189 -12.18 -10.42 -14.40
C THR A 189 -12.64 -11.71 -15.07
N SER A 190 -12.82 -11.67 -16.39
CA SER A 190 -12.98 -12.87 -17.20
C SER A 190 -11.61 -13.57 -17.31
N VAL A 191 -11.15 -14.13 -16.20
CA VAL A 191 -10.15 -15.19 -16.22
C VAL A 191 -10.95 -16.48 -16.17
N GLU A 192 -11.21 -17.02 -17.36
CA GLU A 192 -11.72 -18.37 -17.52
C GLU A 192 -10.75 -19.33 -16.80
N PRO A 193 -11.22 -20.16 -15.85
CA PRO A 193 -10.34 -21.10 -15.17
C PRO A 193 -9.91 -22.17 -16.18
N THR A 194 -8.61 -22.21 -16.47
CA THR A 194 -8.00 -23.33 -17.19
C THR A 194 -8.28 -24.63 -16.44
N PRO A 195 -8.82 -25.69 -17.09
CA PRO A 195 -9.13 -26.93 -16.41
C PRO A 195 -7.85 -27.62 -15.92
N GLN A 196 -7.76 -27.82 -14.61
CA GLN A 196 -6.72 -28.62 -13.98
C GLN A 196 -6.97 -30.12 -14.28
N PRO A 197 -5.94 -30.91 -14.64
CA PRO A 197 -6.13 -32.33 -14.93
C PRO A 197 -6.49 -33.11 -13.66
N THR A 198 -7.58 -33.86 -13.76
CA THR A 198 -8.06 -34.78 -12.73
C THR A 198 -7.07 -35.93 -12.54
N SER A 199 -6.51 -36.06 -11.33
CA SER A 199 -5.81 -37.27 -10.90
C SER A 199 -6.64 -37.96 -9.81
N THR A 200 -7.26 -39.07 -10.19
CA THR A 200 -7.92 -40.04 -9.30
C THR A 200 -6.88 -40.80 -8.47
N ILE A 201 -6.90 -40.65 -7.14
CA ILE A 201 -6.33 -41.65 -6.22
C ILE A 201 -7.23 -41.81 -4.98
N GLY A 202 -7.87 -42.99 -4.90
CA GLY A 202 -7.91 -43.87 -3.72
C GLY A 202 -8.44 -43.36 -2.38
N THR A 203 -9.68 -43.74 -2.08
CA THR A 203 -10.29 -43.75 -0.74
C THR A 203 -9.46 -44.51 0.30
N LYS A 204 -9.21 -43.87 1.46
CA LYS A 204 -9.06 -44.58 2.75
C LYS A 204 -9.67 -43.74 3.88
N ASN A 205 -10.63 -44.37 4.57
CA ASN A 205 -11.36 -43.89 5.73
C ASN A 205 -10.44 -43.48 6.88
N ILE A 206 -10.69 -42.33 7.50
CA ILE A 206 -10.37 -42.07 8.91
C ILE A 206 -11.58 -41.40 9.57
N VAL A 207 -11.89 -41.92 10.75
CA VAL A 207 -13.05 -41.71 11.62
C VAL A 207 -13.04 -40.30 12.23
N ALA A 208 -14.24 -39.76 12.45
CA ALA A 208 -14.50 -38.50 13.13
C ALA A 208 -14.53 -38.71 14.65
N ASP A 209 -13.81 -37.85 15.38
CA ASP A 209 -14.05 -37.63 16.81
C ASP A 209 -14.44 -36.15 17.00
N ASN A 210 -15.65 -35.97 17.51
CA ASN A 210 -16.21 -34.72 18.02
C ASN A 210 -15.82 -34.60 19.49
N GLU A 211 -15.21 -33.50 19.90
CA GLU A 211 -15.24 -33.06 21.29
C GLU A 211 -15.71 -31.61 21.37
N ASN A 212 -16.91 -31.47 21.93
CA ASN A 212 -17.44 -30.25 22.52
C ASN A 212 -16.69 -29.98 23.82
N GLU A 213 -16.19 -28.76 24.01
CA GLU A 213 -15.99 -28.24 25.37
C GLU A 213 -16.64 -26.85 25.48
N ASP A 214 -17.73 -26.86 26.24
CA ASP A 214 -18.37 -25.70 26.87
C ASP A 214 -17.43 -25.12 27.94
N ILE A 215 -17.18 -23.80 27.92
CA ILE A 215 -16.67 -23.09 29.10
C ILE A 215 -17.45 -21.79 29.34
N GLU A 216 -17.86 -21.68 30.60
CA GLU A 216 -18.85 -20.81 31.21
C GLU A 216 -18.56 -19.30 31.18
N ILE A 217 -19.66 -18.55 31.20
CA ILE A 217 -19.73 -17.12 31.49
C ILE A 217 -19.59 -16.93 33.00
N SER A 218 -18.58 -16.16 33.43
CA SER A 218 -18.55 -15.58 34.77
C SER A 218 -18.30 -14.07 34.66
N SER A 219 -19.37 -13.34 34.97
CA SER A 219 -19.40 -11.90 35.21
C SER A 219 -18.65 -11.56 36.48
N ASN A 220 -17.77 -10.55 36.45
CA ASN A 220 -17.56 -9.68 37.61
C ASN A 220 -17.32 -8.25 37.12
N ASN A 221 -18.24 -7.40 37.55
CA ASN A 221 -18.25 -5.97 37.40
C ASN A 221 -17.62 -5.41 38.68
N ASP A 222 -16.53 -4.66 38.60
CA ASP A 222 -16.18 -3.75 39.69
C ASP A 222 -15.57 -2.46 39.15
N THR A 223 -16.10 -1.37 39.68
CA THR A 223 -15.96 0.02 39.28
C THR A 223 -14.94 0.70 40.19
N SER A 224 -13.99 1.45 39.62
CA SER A 224 -13.54 2.71 40.24
C SER A 224 -12.76 3.57 39.23
N VAL A 225 -13.01 4.87 39.35
CA VAL A 225 -12.64 5.97 38.45
C VAL A 225 -11.54 6.81 39.11
N GLU A 226 -10.44 7.04 38.37
CA GLU A 226 -9.49 8.18 38.36
C GLU A 226 -8.58 8.49 39.58
N PRO A 227 -7.48 9.31 39.44
CA PRO A 227 -7.03 10.11 38.28
C PRO A 227 -5.55 9.99 37.85
N ASN A 228 -5.28 10.59 36.68
CA ASN A 228 -3.97 10.93 36.08
C ASN A 228 -3.00 11.63 37.04
N VAL A 229 -1.74 11.16 37.06
CA VAL A 229 -0.58 11.95 37.51
C VAL A 229 0.51 11.90 36.43
N ALA A 230 0.85 13.07 35.93
CA ALA A 230 1.98 13.32 35.04
C ALA A 230 3.31 13.00 35.75
N ASN A 231 4.25 12.38 35.04
CA ASN A 231 5.66 12.43 35.42
C ASN A 231 6.55 12.57 34.18
N ASP A 232 7.23 13.71 34.11
CA ASP A 232 8.44 13.96 33.36
C ASP A 232 9.54 12.95 33.76
N VAL A 233 10.17 12.31 32.78
CA VAL A 233 11.51 11.73 32.96
C VAL A 233 12.39 12.09 31.77
N LYS A 234 13.44 12.88 32.06
CA LYS A 234 14.56 13.18 31.18
C LYS A 234 15.44 11.95 30.95
N SER A 235 15.85 11.80 29.69
CA SER A 235 17.08 11.17 29.14
C SER A 235 17.81 10.09 29.93
N GLN A 236 17.88 8.89 29.35
CA GLN A 236 19.05 8.02 29.42
C GLN A 236 19.30 7.42 28.03
N ASP A 237 20.40 7.84 27.40
CA ASP A 237 21.00 7.18 26.25
C ASP A 237 21.37 5.73 26.60
N GLN A 238 20.80 4.77 25.88
CA GLN A 238 21.38 3.43 25.78
C GLN A 238 21.66 3.09 24.33
N LYS A 239 22.96 3.17 24.00
CA LYS A 239 23.57 2.49 22.87
C LYS A 239 23.35 0.99 23.02
N ASN A 240 22.41 0.42 22.28
CA ASN A 240 22.44 -0.99 21.92
C ASN A 240 22.54 -1.08 20.40
N GLY A 241 23.76 -1.34 19.93
CA GLY A 241 24.00 -1.77 18.56
C GLY A 241 23.31 -3.10 18.36
N SER A 242 22.19 -3.09 17.63
CA SER A 242 21.63 -4.31 17.05
C SER A 242 22.17 -4.42 15.64
N ALA A 243 23.01 -5.42 15.42
CA ALA A 243 23.48 -5.82 14.11
C ALA A 243 22.26 -6.09 13.22
N ALA A 244 22.03 -5.20 12.25
CA ALA A 244 21.09 -5.46 11.17
C ALA A 244 21.61 -6.67 10.39
N VAL A 245 21.02 -7.85 10.65
CA VAL A 245 21.20 -9.00 9.78
C VAL A 245 20.52 -8.65 8.47
N ALA A 246 21.34 -8.28 7.49
CA ALA A 246 20.95 -8.00 6.12
C ALA A 246 20.32 -9.24 5.48
N HIS A 247 19.03 -9.43 5.70
CA HIS A 247 18.20 -10.24 4.83
C HIS A 247 17.95 -9.38 3.59
N GLY A 248 18.44 -9.85 2.45
CA GLY A 248 18.53 -9.11 1.20
C GLY A 248 17.26 -8.34 0.88
N ALA A 249 17.45 -7.09 0.48
CA ALA A 249 16.42 -6.22 -0.05
C ALA A 249 15.66 -6.93 -1.18
N LEU A 250 14.52 -7.53 -0.82
CA LEU A 250 13.48 -7.90 -1.74
C LEU A 250 12.91 -6.57 -2.26
N LEU A 251 13.42 -6.19 -3.43
CA LEU A 251 12.97 -5.04 -4.18
C LEU A 251 11.51 -5.20 -4.55
N THR A 252 10.73 -4.27 -4.07
CA THR A 252 9.30 -4.40 -3.86
C THR A 252 8.61 -3.18 -4.44
N TRP A 253 7.72 -3.45 -5.38
CA TRP A 253 7.15 -2.50 -6.32
C TRP A 253 5.68 -2.86 -6.50
N ALA A 254 4.79 -2.16 -5.83
CA ALA A 254 4.04 -1.02 -6.33
C ALA A 254 3.14 -0.63 -5.15
N THR A 255 3.46 0.48 -4.49
CA THR A 255 2.47 1.10 -3.59
C THR A 255 1.19 1.26 -4.38
N THR A 256 0.14 0.55 -3.97
CA THR A 256 -1.21 0.78 -4.47
C THR A 256 -1.57 2.21 -4.10
N PHE A 257 -1.37 3.13 -5.04
CA PHE A 257 -1.87 4.48 -4.92
C PHE A 257 -3.36 4.42 -5.18
N VAL A 258 -4.10 4.28 -4.10
CA VAL A 258 -5.49 4.65 -4.10
C VAL A 258 -5.54 6.14 -3.81
N ALA A 259 -5.95 6.91 -4.80
CA ALA A 259 -6.55 8.19 -4.49
C ALA A 259 -8.06 7.99 -4.31
N ALA A 260 -8.63 8.58 -3.27
CA ALA A 260 -10.07 8.64 -3.09
C ALA A 260 -10.56 10.01 -3.57
N LEU A 261 -11.37 10.05 -4.64
CA LEU A 261 -11.89 11.30 -5.20
C LEU A 261 -13.39 11.49 -4.92
N SER A 262 -13.79 12.75 -4.82
CA SER A 262 -15.17 13.19 -4.65
C SER A 262 -16.04 12.84 -5.87
N MET A 263 -17.33 12.55 -5.64
CA MET A 263 -18.34 12.55 -6.70
C MET A 263 -18.87 13.97 -6.89
N PHE A 264 -18.56 14.57 -8.05
CA PHE A 264 -19.41 15.62 -8.63
C PHE A 264 -20.32 14.98 -9.67
#